data_AF-A0A6G2L0B4-F1
#
_entry.id   AF-A0A6G2L0B4-F1
#
_cell.length_a   1.000
_cell.length_b   1.000
_cell.length_c   1.000
_cell.angle_alpha   90.00
_cell.angle_beta   90.00
_cell.angle_gamma   90.00
#
_symmetry.space_group_name_H-M   'P 1'
#
loop_
_entity.id
_entity.type
_entity.pdbx_description
1 polymer ?
#
loop_
_entity_poly.entity_id
_entity_poly.type
_entity_poly.pdbx_seq_one_letter_code
_entity_poly.pdbx_strand_id
1 'polypeptide(L)'
;MPVAILPDINDAMCIGCALCVQVCTALGPDVLRIKSVEGWSRSKAFVFYPERCISDGACIGVCPTKAIFWMRPTEFTVGQPIPLRENGLFVKGWD
;
A
#
# COMPACT_ATOMS: atom_id res chain seq x y z
N MET A 1 -14.16 0.05 15.94
CA MET A 1 -13.76 1.19 15.10
C MET A 1 -14.06 0.82 13.65
N PRO A 2 -14.59 1.71 12.80
CA PRO A 2 -15.13 1.29 11.52
C PRO A 2 -14.02 0.68 10.65
N VAL A 3 -14.39 -0.39 9.95
CA VAL A 3 -13.54 -1.16 9.05
C VAL A 3 -13.04 -0.23 7.95
N ALA A 4 -11.83 0.32 8.08
CA ALA A 4 -11.24 1.19 7.08
C ALA A 4 -10.98 0.37 5.81
N ILE A 5 -11.41 0.89 4.65
CA ILE A 5 -11.05 0.32 3.35
C ILE A 5 -9.67 0.87 3.02
N LEU A 6 -8.68 -0.01 2.89
CA LEU A 6 -7.30 0.38 2.67
C LEU A 6 -6.84 -0.06 1.28
N PRO A 7 -5.91 0.66 0.64
CA PRO A 7 -5.28 0.17 -0.56
C PRO A 7 -4.38 -1.03 -0.23
N ASP A 8 -4.43 -2.05 -1.06
CA ASP A 8 -3.46 -3.15 -1.10
C ASP A 8 -2.73 -3.14 -2.44
N ILE A 9 -1.51 -3.66 -2.46
CA ILE A 9 -0.59 -3.51 -3.59
C ILE A 9 -0.16 -4.89 -4.07
N ASN A 10 -0.61 -5.25 -5.27
CA ASN A 10 -0.10 -6.40 -6.00
C ASN A 10 1.34 -6.13 -6.42
N ASP A 11 2.20 -6.89 -5.82
CA ASP A 11 3.62 -6.74 -5.81
C ASP A 11 4.26 -7.24 -7.12
N ALA A 12 3.67 -8.27 -7.73
CA ALA A 12 4.03 -8.76 -9.06
C ALA A 12 3.71 -7.74 -10.17
N MET A 13 2.64 -6.95 -9.99
CA MET A 13 2.21 -5.92 -10.96
C MET A 13 2.81 -4.54 -10.70
N CYS A 14 3.22 -4.25 -9.47
CA CYS A 14 3.76 -2.95 -9.11
C CYS A 14 5.14 -2.75 -9.75
N ILE A 15 5.33 -1.66 -10.49
CA ILE A 15 6.60 -1.37 -11.18
C ILE A 15 7.49 -0.35 -10.46
N GLY A 16 7.09 0.10 -9.26
CA GLY A 16 7.88 1.04 -8.47
C GLY A 16 7.84 2.50 -8.94
N CYS A 17 6.85 2.90 -9.75
CA CYS A 17 6.79 4.23 -10.37
C CYS A 17 6.49 5.42 -9.42
N ALA A 18 6.17 5.16 -8.15
CA ALA A 18 5.90 6.18 -7.12
C ALA A 18 4.71 7.13 -7.35
N LEU A 19 3.94 7.02 -8.45
CA LEU A 19 2.79 7.89 -8.71
C LEU A 19 1.73 7.83 -7.60
N CYS A 20 1.51 6.65 -7.02
CA CYS A 20 0.61 6.47 -5.90
C CYS A 20 1.09 7.17 -4.62
N VAL A 21 2.41 7.26 -4.40
CA VAL A 21 2.98 8.06 -3.31
C VAL A 21 2.74 9.54 -3.59
N GLN A 22 3.09 10.00 -4.79
CA GLN A 22 2.93 11.42 -5.17
C GLN A 22 1.48 11.89 -4.99
N VAL A 23 0.49 11.14 -5.48
CA VAL A 23 -0.92 11.53 -5.34
C VAL A 23 -1.38 11.54 -3.88
N CYS A 24 -0.97 10.53 -3.09
CA CYS A 24 -1.36 10.45 -1.68
C CYS A 24 -0.66 11.48 -0.79
N THR A 25 0.52 11.99 -1.17
CA THR A 25 1.20 13.07 -0.44
C THR A 25 0.73 14.46 -0.90
N ALA A 26 0.44 14.64 -2.20
CA ALA A 26 0.05 15.94 -2.75
C ALA A 26 -1.43 16.29 -2.47
N LEU A 27 -2.33 15.32 -2.57
CA LEU A 27 -3.78 15.52 -2.43
C LEU A 27 -4.35 14.86 -1.16
N GLY A 28 -3.55 14.03 -0.50
CA GLY A 28 -4.02 13.13 0.54
C GLY A 28 -3.18 13.15 1.82
N PRO A 29 -3.39 12.16 2.68
CA PRO A 29 -2.89 12.17 4.06
C PRO A 29 -1.56 11.42 4.21
N ASP A 30 -0.83 11.21 3.11
CA ASP A 30 0.51 10.62 3.08
C ASP A 30 0.55 9.16 3.58
N VAL A 31 -0.05 8.24 2.82
CA VAL A 31 -0.29 6.83 3.22
C VAL A 31 0.79 5.87 2.72
N LEU A 32 1.39 6.17 1.56
CA LEU A 32 2.18 5.23 0.77
C LEU A 32 3.66 5.58 0.75
N ARG A 33 4.53 4.58 0.64
CA ARG A 33 5.98 4.73 0.46
C ARG A 33 6.52 3.78 -0.60
N ILE A 34 7.69 4.10 -1.15
CA ILE A 34 8.45 3.20 -2.02
C ILE A 34 9.63 2.65 -1.22
N LYS A 35 9.84 1.33 -1.28
CA LYS A 35 11.00 0.67 -0.67
C LYS A 35 11.58 -0.38 -1.63
N SER A 36 12.90 -0.54 -1.59
CA SER A 36 13.58 -1.66 -2.24
C SER A 36 13.51 -2.89 -1.33
N VAL A 37 13.21 -4.05 -1.90
CA VAL A 37 13.16 -5.33 -1.18
C VAL A 37 14.24 -6.24 -1.76
N GLU A 38 15.00 -6.91 -0.90
CA GLU A 38 16.02 -7.86 -1.35
C GLU A 38 15.39 -8.99 -2.18
N GLY A 39 16.07 -9.38 -3.26
CA GLY A 39 15.56 -10.38 -4.22
C GLY A 39 14.60 -9.83 -5.28
N TRP A 40 14.24 -8.55 -5.22
CA TRP A 40 13.30 -7.93 -6.17
C TRP A 40 14.03 -7.01 -7.13
N SER A 41 13.73 -7.14 -8.42
CA SER A 41 14.40 -6.35 -9.47
C SER A 41 14.05 -4.85 -9.43
N ARG A 42 12.99 -4.47 -8.73
CA ARG A 42 12.49 -3.09 -8.64
C ARG A 42 11.91 -2.82 -7.26
N SER A 43 12.05 -1.57 -6.82
CA SER A 43 11.35 -1.06 -5.64
C SER A 43 9.83 -1.17 -5.79
N LYS A 44 9.13 -1.30 -4.68
CA LYS A 44 7.68 -1.49 -4.65
C LYS A 44 7.03 -0.50 -3.72
N ALA A 45 5.75 -0.25 -3.99
CA ALA A 45 4.92 0.59 -3.14
C ALA A 45 4.40 -0.23 -1.95
N PHE A 46 4.28 0.44 -0.81
CA PHE A 46 3.83 -0.12 0.45
C PHE A 46 2.92 0.86 1.17
N VAL A 47 1.90 0.35 1.86
CA VAL A 47 1.11 1.15 2.80
C VAL A 47 1.86 1.26 4.11
N PHE A 48 2.20 2.49 4.48
CA PHE A 48 3.03 2.79 5.64
C PHE A 48 2.21 3.42 6.77
N TYR A 49 1.27 4.31 6.43
CA TYR A 49 0.41 4.98 7.40
C TYR A 49 -1.06 4.68 7.10
N PRO A 50 -1.52 3.42 7.28
CA PRO A 50 -2.89 3.03 6.98
C PRO A 50 -3.94 3.84 7.74
N GLU A 51 -3.63 4.24 8.98
CA GLU A 51 -4.50 5.03 9.85
C GLU A 51 -4.81 6.42 9.29
N ARG A 52 -3.97 6.91 8.37
CA ARG A 52 -4.18 8.20 7.73
C ARG A 52 -5.11 8.11 6.53
N CYS A 53 -5.32 6.92 5.97
CA CYS A 53 -6.05 6.75 4.71
C CYS A 53 -7.51 7.23 4.82
N ILE A 54 -7.89 8.16 3.95
CA ILE A 54 -9.25 8.70 3.84
C ILE A 54 -10.15 7.92 2.87
N SER A 55 -9.67 6.79 2.32
CA SER A 55 -10.43 5.94 1.40
C SER A 55 -10.92 6.65 0.12
N ASP A 56 -10.13 7.59 -0.42
CA ASP A 56 -10.50 8.39 -1.61
C ASP A 56 -10.34 7.64 -2.95
N GLY A 57 -9.50 6.60 -2.99
CA GLY A 57 -9.22 5.82 -4.20
C GLY A 57 -8.29 6.50 -5.21
N ALA A 58 -7.68 7.65 -4.91
CA ALA A 58 -6.85 8.40 -5.86
C ALA A 58 -5.63 7.57 -6.34
N CYS A 59 -5.02 6.82 -5.42
CA CYS A 59 -3.90 5.92 -5.72
C CYS A 59 -4.26 4.80 -6.72
N ILE A 60 -5.51 4.32 -6.70
CA ILE A 60 -6.01 3.30 -7.65
C ILE A 60 -6.16 3.92 -9.04
N GLY A 61 -6.71 5.14 -9.11
CA GLY A 61 -6.87 5.87 -10.35
C GLY A 61 -5.55 6.09 -11.08
N VAL A 62 -4.54 6.56 -10.36
CA VAL A 62 -3.23 6.94 -10.93
C VAL A 62 -2.34 5.74 -11.26
N CYS A 63 -2.60 4.54 -10.69
CA CYS A 63 -1.74 3.39 -10.89
C CYS A 63 -1.79 2.91 -12.37
N PRO A 64 -0.67 2.98 -13.12
CA PRO A 64 -0.67 2.67 -14.54
C PRO A 64 -0.80 1.16 -14.81
N THR A 65 -0.33 0.31 -13.89
CA THR A 65 -0.40 -1.14 -14.01
C THR A 65 -1.60 -1.75 -13.30
N LYS A 66 -2.48 -0.92 -12.70
CA LYS A 66 -3.62 -1.39 -11.89
C LYS A 66 -3.21 -2.39 -10.79
N ALA A 67 -2.01 -2.17 -10.23
CA ALA A 67 -1.48 -2.98 -9.14
C ALA A 67 -2.18 -2.71 -7.80
N ILE A 68 -2.96 -1.64 -7.65
CA ILE A 68 -3.57 -1.24 -6.37
C ILE A 68 -5.06 -1.57 -6.38
N PHE A 69 -5.55 -2.21 -5.33
CA PHE A 69 -6.95 -2.56 -5.13
C PHE A 69 -7.40 -2.25 -3.70
N TRP A 70 -8.72 -2.16 -3.48
CA TRP A 70 -9.26 -1.95 -2.14
C TRP A 70 -9.38 -3.27 -1.39
N MET A 71 -8.87 -3.29 -0.16
CA MET A 71 -9.05 -4.38 0.78
C MET A 71 -9.77 -3.87 2.04
N ARG A 72 -10.56 -4.74 2.65
CA ARG A 72 -11.10 -4.54 4.01
C ARG A 72 -10.42 -5.53 4.94
N PRO A 73 -9.38 -5.13 5.69
CA PRO A 73 -8.75 -6.04 6.64
C PRO A 73 -9.73 -6.37 7.77
N THR A 74 -9.79 -7.64 8.17
CA THR A 74 -10.56 -8.08 9.34
C THR A 74 -9.89 -7.63 10.64
N GLU A 75 -8.56 -7.49 10.64
CA GLU A 75 -7.73 -7.05 11.76
C GLU A 75 -6.61 -6.15 11.25
N PHE A 76 -6.37 -5.00 11.90
CA PHE A 76 -5.19 -4.15 11.66
C PHE A 76 -4.74 -3.48 12.96
N THR A 77 -3.42 -3.26 13.10
CA THR A 77 -2.83 -2.53 14.23
C THR A 77 -2.29 -1.20 13.73
N VAL A 78 -2.70 -0.09 14.34
CA VAL A 78 -2.20 1.27 14.01
C VAL A 78 -0.68 1.30 14.16
N GLY A 79 0.01 1.88 13.18
CA GLY A 79 1.48 1.96 13.18
C GLY A 79 2.19 0.66 12.75
N GLN A 80 1.45 -0.42 12.47
CA GLN A 80 2.00 -1.54 11.71
C GLN A 80 1.69 -1.34 10.22
N PRO A 81 2.66 -1.58 9.32
CA PRO A 81 2.34 -1.67 7.91
C PRO A 81 1.26 -2.74 7.74
N ILE A 82 0.28 -2.47 6.86
CA ILE A 82 -0.70 -3.48 6.47
C ILE A 82 0.08 -4.74 6.05
N PRO A 83 -0.30 -5.93 6.52
CA PRO A 83 0.50 -7.12 6.32
C PRO A 83 0.84 -7.28 4.85
N LEU A 84 2.13 -7.37 4.58
CA LEU A 84 2.63 -7.56 3.23
C LEU A 84 2.28 -8.96 2.80
N ARG A 85 2.02 -9.10 1.50
CA ARG A 85 1.86 -10.40 0.87
C ARG A 85 3.25 -10.96 0.57
N GLU A 86 3.72 -11.90 1.40
CA GLU A 86 4.89 -12.72 1.10
C GLU A 86 4.42 -14.14 0.75
N ASN A 87 4.76 -14.64 -0.44
CA ASN A 87 4.34 -15.98 -0.91
C ASN A 87 2.83 -16.25 -0.81
N GLY A 88 1.98 -15.20 -0.87
CA GLY A 88 0.53 -15.32 -0.72
C GLY A 88 0.01 -15.33 0.72
N LEU A 89 0.87 -15.15 1.72
CA LEU A 89 0.53 -15.06 3.14
C LEU A 89 0.73 -13.62 3.65
N PHE A 90 -0.18 -13.20 4.52
CA PHE A 90 -0.10 -11.94 5.23
C PHE A 90 0.93 -12.05 6.35
N VAL A 91 2.09 -11.39 6.20
CA VAL A 91 3.14 -11.38 7.23
C VAL A 91 3.11 -10.07 8.02
N LYS A 92 3.31 -10.18 9.34
CA LYS A 92 3.38 -9.02 10.25
C LYS A 92 4.61 -8.18 9.88
N GLY A 93 4.44 -6.86 9.84
CA GLY A 93 5.41 -5.91 9.29
C GLY A 93 6.84 -6.00 9.82
N TRP A 94 7.74 -5.40 9.01
CA TRP A 94 9.21 -5.35 9.04
C TRP A 94 9.90 -5.43 10.42
N ASP A 95 10.80 -6.41 10.58
CA ASP A 95 12.01 -6.28 11.42
C ASP A 95 13.05 -5.37 10.73
#